data_AF-A0A377A2V9-F1
#
_entry.id   AF-A0A377A2V9-F1
#
_cell.length_a   1.000
_cell.length_b   1.000
_cell.length_c   1.000
_cell.angle_alpha   90.00
_cell.angle_beta   90.00
_cell.angle_gamma   90.00
#
_symmetry.space_group_name_H-M   'P 1'
#
loop_
_entity.id
_entity.type
_entity.pdbx_description
1 polymer ?
#
loop_
_entity_poly.entity_id
_entity_poly.type
_entity_poly.pdbx_seq_one_letter_code
_entity_poly.pdbx_strand_id
1 'polypeptide(L)' 'MAYLPRVEGEERVEETLLTVPGNYPAYYAAIRDALNGDGENPVPASQAIQVMELIELGIESAKHRATLCLA' A
#
# COMPACT_ATOMS: atom_id res chain seq x y z
N MET A 1 5.33 -17.26 -6.41
CA MET A 1 4.80 -17.31 -7.78
C MET A 1 3.39 -16.74 -7.76
N ALA A 2 3.10 -15.80 -8.63
CA ALA A 2 1.74 -15.35 -8.90
C ALA A 2 1.38 -15.67 -10.36
N TYR A 3 0.15 -16.09 -10.59
CA TYR A 3 -0.42 -16.25 -11.92
C TYR A 3 -1.08 -14.92 -12.26
N LEU A 4 -0.45 -14.17 -13.16
CA LEU A 4 -0.99 -12.89 -13.61
C LEU A 4 -1.48 -13.03 -15.05
N PRO A 5 -2.67 -12.51 -15.36
CA PRO A 5 -3.14 -12.46 -16.73
C PRO A 5 -2.33 -11.43 -17.51
N ARG A 6 -1.67 -11.86 -18.58
CA ARG A 6 -1.07 -10.99 -19.59
C ARG A 6 -1.94 -11.01 -20.84
N VAL A 7 -2.19 -9.84 -21.43
CA VAL A 7 -2.91 -9.74 -22.70
C VAL A 7 -1.89 -9.66 -23.83
N GLU A 8 -2.01 -10.55 -24.81
CA GLU A 8 -1.16 -10.62 -25.99
C GLU A 8 -2.06 -10.60 -27.24
N GLY A 9 -2.25 -9.41 -27.82
CA GLY A 9 -3.27 -9.19 -28.85
C GLY A 9 -4.69 -9.28 -28.28
N GLU A 10 -5.53 -10.14 -28.85
CA GLU A 10 -6.88 -10.46 -28.33
C GLU A 10 -6.87 -11.66 -27.36
N GLU A 11 -5.72 -12.31 -27.18
CA GLU A 11 -5.59 -13.52 -26.35
C GLU A 11 -5.14 -13.16 -24.92
N ARG A 12 -5.70 -13.87 -23.94
CA ARG A 12 -5.33 -13.73 -22.53
C ARG A 12 -4.50 -14.95 -22.14
N VAL A 13 -3.21 -14.72 -21.91
CA VAL A 13 -2.25 -15.76 -21.54
C VAL A 13 -1.97 -15.65 -20.05
N GLU A 14 -1.93 -16.77 -19.33
CA GLU A 14 -1.42 -16.78 -17.96
C GLU A 14 0.10 -16.78 -17.95
N GLU A 15 0.69 -15.78 -17.31
CA GLU A 15 2.12 -15.69 -17.08
C GLU A 15 2.41 -15.97 -15.61
N THR A 16 3.38 -16.85 -15.34
CA THR A 16 3.82 -17.12 -13.97
C THR A 16 5.01 -16.24 -13.64
N LEU A 17 4.83 -15.31 -12.70
CA LEU A 17 5.89 -14.40 -12.26
C LEU A 17 6.43 -14.78 -10.89
N LEU A 18 7.76 -14.63 -10.73
CA LEU A 18 8.42 -14.71 -9.44
C LEU A 18 7.92 -13.57 -8.54
N THR A 19 7.52 -13.92 -7.32
CA THR A 19 7.03 -12.96 -6.31
C THR A 19 7.76 -13.17 -5.00
N VAL A 20 7.90 -12.09 -4.23
CA VAL A 20 8.41 -12.16 -2.87
C VAL A 20 7.31 -12.72 -1.95
N PRO A 21 7.59 -13.69 -1.06
CA PRO A 21 6.63 -14.14 -0.07
C PRO A 21 6.19 -12.99 0.86
N GLY A 22 4.90 -12.92 1.17
CA GLY A 22 4.40 -11.95 2.15
C GLY A 22 4.95 -12.23 3.55
N ASN A 23 5.23 -11.18 4.32
CA ASN A 23 5.79 -11.29 5.67
C ASN A 23 5.03 -10.40 6.67
N TYR A 24 3.76 -10.71 6.89
CA TYR A 24 2.94 -10.03 7.91
C TYR A 24 3.52 -10.12 9.34
N PRO A 25 4.17 -11.22 9.77
CA PRO A 25 4.81 -11.29 11.08
C PRO A 25 5.89 -10.22 11.32
N ALA A 26 6.54 -9.71 10.27
CA ALA A 26 7.53 -8.63 10.40
C ALA A 26 6.97 -7.37 11.05
N TYR A 27 5.70 -7.04 10.78
CA TYR A 27 5.05 -5.89 11.40
C TYR A 27 5.01 -6.02 12.92
N TYR A 28 4.57 -7.15 13.44
CA TYR A 28 4.50 -7.38 14.89
C TYR A 28 5.88 -7.50 15.54
N ALA A 29 6.86 -8.08 14.85
CA ALA A 29 8.24 -8.09 15.31
C ALA A 29 8.80 -6.67 15.48
N ALA A 30 8.58 -5.81 14.49
CA ALA A 30 9.01 -4.41 14.56
C ALA A 30 8.24 -3.60 15.63
N ILE A 31 6.94 -3.87 15.85
CA ILE A 31 6.20 -3.27 16.96
C ILE A 31 6.81 -3.67 18.31
N ARG A 32 7.14 -4.96 18.51
CA ARG A 32 7.83 -5.44 19.72
C ARG A 32 9.14 -4.69 19.92
N ASP A 33 9.96 -4.57 18.88
CA ASP A 33 11.27 -3.92 18.95
C ASP A 33 11.11 -2.43 19.28
N ALA A 34 10.13 -1.74 18.67
CA ALA A 34 9.82 -0.35 18.98
C ALA A 34 9.36 -0.15 20.43
N LEU A 35 8.54 -1.06 20.98
CA LEU A 35 8.09 -1.00 22.38
C LEU A 35 9.24 -1.21 23.38
N ASN A 36 10.27 -1.96 22.99
CA ASN A 36 11.46 -2.17 23.81
C ASN A 36 12.53 -1.07 23.62
N GLY A 37 12.34 -0.15 22.68
CA GLY A 37 13.31 0.90 22.34
C GLY A 37 14.43 0.43 21.39
N ASP A 38 14.30 -0.77 20.82
CA ASP A 38 15.28 -1.39 19.91
C ASP A 38 14.99 -1.12 18.43
N GLY A 39 14.08 -0.19 18.13
CA GLY A 39 13.72 0.18 16.77
C GLY A 39 12.69 1.31 16.69
N GLU A 40 12.40 1.77 15.48
CA GLU A 40 11.33 2.73 15.24
C GLU A 40 9.98 2.03 15.04
N ASN A 41 8.88 2.76 15.26
CA ASN A 41 7.55 2.24 14.94
C ASN A 41 7.46 1.95 13.43
N PRO A 42 7.15 0.70 13.00
CA PRO A 42 7.12 0.32 11.58
C PRO A 42 6.08 1.09 10.76
N VAL A 43 5.00 1.57 11.40
CA VAL A 43 3.99 2.42 10.77
C VAL A 43 3.56 3.48 11.80
N PRO A 44 4.23 4.64 11.84
CA PRO A 44 3.85 5.74 12.71
C PRO A 44 2.43 6.25 12.40
N ALA A 45 1.73 6.74 13.43
CA ALA A 45 0.38 7.27 13.27
C ALA A 45 0.28 8.44 12.26
N SER A 46 1.35 9.23 12.11
CA SER A 46 1.43 10.30 11.12
C SER A 46 1.27 9.79 9.68
N GLN A 47 1.82 8.62 9.35
CA GLN A 47 1.65 8.03 8.02
C GLN A 47 0.18 7.60 7.79
N ALA A 48 -0.48 7.06 8.81
CA ALA A 48 -1.90 6.74 8.72
C ALA A 48 -2.77 7.99 8.51
N ILE A 49 -2.44 9.10 9.19
CA ILE A 49 -3.14 10.38 9.02
C ILE A 49 -3.00 10.88 7.57
N GLN A 50 -1.81 10.82 6.99
CA GLN A 50 -1.59 11.21 5.59
C GLN A 50 -2.45 10.38 4.60
N VAL A 51 -2.65 9.09 4.88
CA VAL A 51 -3.55 8.25 4.07
C VAL A 51 -5.00 8.73 4.22
N MET A 52 -5.44 9.10 5.43
CA MET A 52 -6.78 9.63 5.64
C MET A 52 -7.00 10.96 4.91
N GLU A 53 -6.01 11.86 4.95
CA GLU A 53 -6.06 13.13 4.21
C GLU A 53 -6.20 12.90 2.70
N LEU A 54 -5.48 11.94 2.14
CA LEU A 54 -5.61 11.57 0.72
C LEU A 54 -6.98 10.98 0.39
N ILE A 55 -7.57 10.18 1.29
CA ILE A 55 -8.92 9.63 1.11
C ILE A 55 -9.94 10.77 1.07
N GLU A 56 -9.86 11.71 2.00
CA GLU A 56 -10.74 12.89 2.04
C GLU A 56 -10.57 13.77 0.80
N LEU A 57 -9.32 14.02 0.39
CA LEU A 57 -9.01 14.76 -0.83
C LEU A 57 -9.57 14.06 -2.08
N GLY A 58 -9.53 12.73 -2.13
CA GLY A 58 -10.12 11.94 -3.21
C GLY A 58 -11.64 12.10 -3.30
N ILE A 59 -12.32 12.18 -2.14
CA ILE A 59 -13.75 12.45 -2.06
C ILE A 59 -14.06 13.85 -2.61
N GLU A 60 -13.32 14.86 -2.18
CA GLU A 60 -13.51 16.24 -2.67
C GLU A 60 -13.17 16.38 -4.15
N SER A 61 -12.10 15.74 -4.62
CA SER A 61 -11.73 15.70 -6.03
C SER A 61 -12.86 15.14 -6.89
N ALA A 62 -13.49 14.05 -6.45
CA ALA A 62 -14.61 13.44 -7.15
C ALA A 62 -15.84 14.36 -7.21
N LYS A 63 -16.16 15.07 -6.12
CA LYS A 63 -17.25 16.05 -6.08
C LYS A 63 -17.02 17.20 -7.06
N HIS A 64 -15.78 17.69 -7.14
CA HIS A 64 -15.42 18.81 -8.00
C HIS A 64 -15.09 18.41 -9.45
N ARG A 65 -14.93 17.11 -9.73
CA ARG A 65 -14.42 16.58 -11.01
C ARG A 65 -13.12 17.27 -11.45
N ALA A 66 -12.28 17.58 -10.48
CA ALA A 66 -11.03 18.29 -10.67
C ALA A 66 -9.93 17.68 -9.80
N THR A 67 -8.68 17.77 -10.25
CA THR A 67 -7.53 17.41 -9.44
C THR A 67 -7.33 18.43 -8.34
N LEU A 68 -7.18 17.96 -7.09
CA LEU A 68 -6.88 18.80 -5.94
C LEU A 68 -5.45 18.50 -5.46
N CYS A 69 -4.76 19.52 -4.95
CA CYS A 69 -3.43 19.37 -4.38
C CYS A 69 -3.53 19.13 -2.88
N LEU A 70 -2.68 18.24 -2.37
CA LEU A 70 -2.44 18.13 -0.94
C LEU A 70 -1.69 19.40 -0.49
N ALA A 71 -2.11 19.98 0.64
CA ALA A 71 -1.54 21.19 1.20
C ALA A 71 -0.16 20.96 1.83
#